data_AF-A0A6L5E0H6-F1
#
_entry.id   AF-A0A6L5E0H6-F1
#
_cell.length_a   1.000
_cell.length_b   1.000
_cell.length_c   1.000
_cell.angle_alpha   90.00
_cell.angle_beta   90.00
_cell.angle_gamma   90.00
#
_symmetry.space_group_name_H-M   'P 1'
#
loop_
_entity.id
_entity.type
_entity.pdbx_description
1 polymer ?
#
loop_
_entity_poly.entity_id
_entity_poly.type
_entity_poly.pdbx_seq_one_letter_code
_entity_poly.pdbx_strand_id
1 'polypeptide(L)'
;MKKVFDPYDWLVADSKPPISKTLPATIRVDADLDSGVDRLVRKIEAMNFDITSGYENWRNIGFSLSESLGETGRNYFHRISRLNPDYNREKCDKQYTNCLKCRGGGITLATLFWIAKTHGVLIKNRI
;
A
#
# COMPACT_ATOMS: atom_id res chain seq x y z
N MET A 1 31.49 -45.62 -9.01
CA MET A 1 30.90 -45.28 -10.32
C MET A 1 30.56 -43.80 -10.32
N LYS A 2 30.97 -43.06 -11.36
CA LYS A 2 31.03 -41.59 -11.40
C LYS A 2 29.61 -41.01 -11.40
N LYS A 3 29.32 -40.06 -10.50
CA LYS A 3 28.09 -39.26 -10.61
C LYS A 3 28.18 -38.46 -11.90
N VAL A 4 27.30 -38.78 -12.86
CA VAL A 4 27.12 -38.00 -14.07
C VAL A 4 26.49 -36.69 -13.64
N PHE A 5 27.17 -35.59 -13.94
CA PHE A 5 26.62 -34.26 -13.78
C PHE A 5 25.64 -34.03 -14.92
N ASP A 6 24.34 -34.08 -14.61
CA ASP A 6 23.27 -33.77 -15.54
C ASP A 6 23.01 -32.25 -15.50
N PRO A 7 23.29 -31.50 -16.57
CA PRO A 7 23.13 -30.04 -16.59
C PRO A 7 21.67 -29.58 -16.49
N TYR A 8 20.71 -30.51 -16.56
CA TYR A 8 19.28 -30.23 -16.36
C TYR A 8 18.85 -30.15 -14.90
N ASP A 9 19.68 -30.64 -13.96
CA ASP A 9 19.39 -30.59 -12.52
C ASP A 9 19.49 -29.15 -11.96
N TRP A 10 20.23 -28.27 -12.64
CA TRP A 10 20.29 -26.84 -12.28
C TRP A 10 19.05 -26.05 -12.72
N LEU A 11 18.30 -26.52 -13.73
CA LEU A 11 17.18 -25.77 -14.29
C LEU A 11 15.94 -25.74 -13.37
N VAL A 12 15.93 -26.56 -12.31
CA VAL A 12 14.81 -26.66 -11.36
C VAL A 12 15.02 -25.86 -10.07
N ALA A 13 16.16 -25.19 -9.90
CA ALA A 13 16.53 -24.55 -8.62
C ALA A 13 16.23 -23.03 -8.51
N ASP A 14 15.64 -22.38 -9.53
CA ASP A 14 15.21 -20.97 -9.43
C ASP A 14 13.74 -20.72 -9.80
N SER A 15 12.90 -21.76 -9.76
CA SER A 15 11.46 -21.55 -9.68
C SER A 15 11.07 -21.33 -8.22
N LYS A 16 11.48 -20.19 -7.64
CA LYS A 16 10.64 -19.55 -6.61
C LYS A 16 9.22 -19.59 -7.20
N PRO A 17 8.20 -20.04 -6.45
CA PRO A 17 6.85 -19.97 -6.99
C PRO A 17 6.66 -18.51 -7.44
N PRO A 18 6.17 -18.24 -8.67
CA PRO A 18 5.53 -16.97 -8.87
C PRO A 18 4.41 -16.99 -7.83
N ILE A 19 4.57 -16.22 -6.75
CA ILE A 19 3.47 -15.91 -5.84
C ILE A 19 2.56 -14.95 -6.61
N SER A 20 2.02 -15.48 -7.70
CA SER A 20 0.66 -15.32 -8.13
C SER A 20 -0.20 -15.70 -6.91
N LYS A 21 -0.38 -14.75 -6.00
CA LYS A 21 -1.66 -14.68 -5.31
C LYS A 21 -2.66 -14.35 -6.39
N THR A 22 -3.19 -15.43 -6.98
CA THR A 22 -4.55 -15.55 -7.47
C THR A 22 -5.40 -14.41 -6.93
N LEU A 23 -5.69 -13.44 -7.79
CA LEU A 23 -6.77 -12.48 -7.61
C LEU A 23 -8.06 -13.31 -7.54
N PRO A 24 -8.78 -13.38 -6.41
CA PRO A 24 -10.17 -13.75 -6.49
C PRO A 24 -10.92 -12.49 -6.94
N ALA A 25 -11.50 -12.57 -8.13
CA ALA A 25 -12.60 -11.76 -8.63
C ALA A 25 -12.47 -10.23 -8.52
N THR A 26 -12.62 -9.58 -9.66
CA THR A 26 -13.17 -8.23 -9.81
C THR A 26 -14.51 -8.14 -9.07
N ILE A 27 -14.50 -8.00 -7.75
CA ILE A 27 -15.66 -7.57 -6.98
C ILE A 27 -15.82 -6.10 -7.32
N ARG A 28 -17.05 -5.67 -7.56
CA ARG A 28 -17.46 -4.28 -7.74
C ARG A 28 -17.19 -3.45 -6.47
N VAL A 29 -15.92 -3.29 -6.10
CA VAL A 29 -15.47 -2.61 -4.87
C VAL A 29 -15.02 -1.18 -5.10
N ASP A 30 -14.92 -0.70 -6.34
CA ASP A 30 -14.33 0.61 -6.65
C ASP A 30 -14.98 1.77 -5.87
N ALA A 31 -16.32 1.76 -5.75
CA ALA A 31 -17.06 2.77 -4.99
C ALA A 31 -16.93 2.61 -3.46
N ASP A 32 -16.81 1.39 -2.95
CA ASP A 32 -16.63 1.12 -1.52
C ASP A 32 -15.19 1.38 -1.07
N LEU A 33 -14.23 1.20 -1.98
CA LEU A 33 -12.80 1.39 -1.73
C LEU A 33 -12.46 2.88 -1.58
N ASP A 34 -12.90 3.72 -2.51
CA ASP A 34 -12.79 5.18 -2.40
C ASP A 34 -13.50 5.68 -1.14
N SER A 35 -14.71 5.17 -0.87
CA SER A 35 -15.46 5.48 0.35
C SER A 35 -14.73 5.02 1.63
N GLY A 36 -14.04 3.88 1.60
CA GLY A 36 -13.30 3.33 2.72
C GLY A 36 -12.04 4.14 3.04
N VAL A 37 -11.31 4.56 2.01
CA VAL A 37 -10.15 5.45 2.14
C VAL A 37 -10.58 6.83 2.60
N ASP A 38 -11.59 7.44 1.97
CA ASP A 38 -12.06 8.76 2.39
C ASP A 38 -12.55 8.73 3.84
N ARG A 39 -13.31 7.69 4.25
CA ARG A 39 -13.70 7.51 5.66
C ARG A 39 -12.50 7.39 6.58
N LEU A 40 -11.45 6.67 6.17
CA LEU A 40 -10.22 6.58 6.95
C LEU A 40 -9.54 7.94 7.08
N VAL A 41 -9.31 8.63 5.96
CA VAL A 41 -8.66 9.94 5.92
C VAL A 41 -9.41 10.95 6.79
N ARG A 42 -10.73 11.04 6.64
CA ARG A 42 -11.58 11.89 7.48
C ARG A 42 -11.48 11.56 8.96
N LYS A 43 -11.40 10.26 9.32
CA LYS A 43 -11.27 9.82 10.71
C LYS A 43 -9.92 10.26 11.29
N ILE A 44 -8.85 10.11 10.52
CA ILE A 44 -7.50 10.53 10.90
C ILE A 44 -7.45 12.06 11.05
N GLU A 45 -8.01 12.80 10.11
CA GLU A 45 -8.12 14.26 10.17
C GLU A 45 -8.93 14.71 11.40
N ALA A 46 -10.06 14.06 11.69
CA ALA A 46 -10.88 14.37 12.86
C ALA A 46 -10.17 14.09 14.20
N MET A 47 -9.33 13.06 14.25
CA MET A 47 -8.49 12.76 15.41
C MET A 47 -7.21 13.60 15.46
N ASN A 48 -6.90 14.33 14.38
CA ASN A 48 -5.64 15.03 14.13
C ASN A 48 -4.41 14.14 14.48
N PHE A 49 -4.51 12.86 14.10
CA PHE A 49 -3.53 11.85 14.50
C PHE A 49 -2.54 11.59 13.36
N ASP A 50 -1.24 11.69 13.65
CA ASP A 50 -0.22 11.44 12.64
C ASP A 50 0.00 9.94 12.42
N ILE A 51 -0.68 9.37 11.42
CA ILE A 51 -0.42 7.99 10.97
C ILE A 51 0.80 7.89 10.05
N THR A 52 1.38 9.03 9.65
CA THR A 52 2.59 9.09 8.83
C THR A 52 3.86 9.06 9.67
N SER A 53 3.72 8.86 10.99
CA SER A 53 4.84 8.73 11.91
C SER A 53 5.68 7.52 11.52
N GLY A 54 6.89 7.80 11.03
CA GLY A 54 7.79 6.84 10.41
C GLY A 54 7.74 6.88 8.88
N TYR A 55 8.92 7.07 8.28
CA TYR A 55 9.09 7.11 6.81
C TYR A 55 8.57 5.85 6.11
N GLU A 56 8.70 4.68 6.74
CA GLU A 56 8.21 3.41 6.21
C GLU A 56 6.68 3.38 6.13
N ASN A 57 5.98 3.81 7.19
CA ASN A 57 4.52 3.89 7.21
C ASN A 57 4.02 4.86 6.15
N TRP A 58 4.61 6.06 6.11
CA TRP A 58 4.28 7.08 5.10
C TRP A 58 4.46 6.54 3.67
N ARG A 59 5.59 5.90 3.38
CA ARG A 59 5.85 5.28 2.07
C ARG A 59 4.84 4.18 1.76
N ASN A 60 4.54 3.31 2.72
CA ASN A 60 3.60 2.20 2.55
C ASN A 60 2.17 2.70 2.28
N ILE A 61 1.76 3.78 2.95
CA ILE A 61 0.49 4.48 2.67
C ILE A 61 0.48 4.95 1.21
N GLY A 62 1.56 5.59 0.74
CA GLY A 62 1.70 6.04 -0.65
C GLY A 62 1.52 4.91 -1.66
N PHE A 63 2.20 3.79 -1.47
CA PHE A 63 2.04 2.60 -2.33
C PHE A 63 0.64 1.98 -2.26
N SER A 64 0.05 1.91 -1.07
CA SER A 64 -1.29 1.34 -0.91
C SER A 64 -2.35 2.14 -1.68
N LEU A 65 -2.21 3.48 -1.69
CA LEU A 65 -3.09 4.39 -2.40
C LEU A 65 -2.85 4.37 -3.91
N SER A 66 -1.59 4.34 -4.35
CA SER A 66 -1.26 4.31 -5.78
C SER A 66 -1.67 2.98 -6.43
N GLU A 67 -1.53 1.86 -5.74
CA GLU A 67 -1.95 0.54 -6.24
C GLU A 67 -3.48 0.43 -6.32
N SER A 68 -4.20 1.03 -5.36
CA SER A 68 -5.66 0.86 -5.24
C SER A 68 -6.47 1.93 -5.98
N LEU A 69 -6.02 3.19 -5.97
CA LEU A 69 -6.73 4.35 -6.55
C LEU A 69 -5.98 5.02 -7.71
N GLY A 70 -4.76 4.58 -8.02
CA GLY A 70 -3.95 5.23 -9.07
C GLY A 70 -3.68 6.69 -8.77
N GLU A 71 -3.85 7.59 -9.73
CA GLU A 71 -3.57 9.02 -9.54
C GLU A 71 -4.53 9.71 -8.56
N THR A 72 -5.76 9.23 -8.43
CA THR A 72 -6.77 9.79 -7.51
C THR A 72 -6.30 9.70 -6.05
N GLY A 73 -5.50 8.67 -5.73
CA GLY A 73 -4.90 8.48 -4.42
C GLY A 73 -3.94 9.60 -3.99
N ARG A 74 -3.44 10.41 -4.94
CA ARG A 74 -2.51 11.53 -4.66
C ARG A 74 -3.13 12.53 -3.71
N ASN A 75 -4.41 12.87 -3.92
CA ASN A 75 -5.10 13.85 -3.10
C ASN A 75 -5.22 13.37 -1.63
N TYR A 76 -5.59 12.10 -1.45
CA TYR A 76 -5.65 11.48 -0.11
C TYR A 76 -4.26 11.46 0.55
N PHE A 77 -3.20 11.15 -0.21
CA PHE A 77 -1.84 11.16 0.31
C PHE A 77 -1.41 12.53 0.83
N HIS A 78 -1.72 13.61 0.10
CA HIS A 78 -1.46 14.98 0.55
C HIS A 78 -2.25 15.35 1.81
N ARG A 79 -3.53 14.95 1.90
CA ARG A 79 -4.37 15.20 3.08
C ARG A 79 -3.79 14.57 4.33
N ILE A 80 -3.45 13.28 4.26
CA ILE A 80 -2.85 12.55 5.38
C ILE A 80 -1.48 13.16 5.72
N SER A 81 -0.64 13.43 4.72
CA SER A 81 0.72 13.94 4.94
C SER A 81 0.72 15.34 5.56
N ARG A 82 -0.32 16.16 5.31
CA ARG A 82 -0.48 17.50 5.90
C ARG A 82 -0.65 17.49 7.42
N LEU A 83 -1.02 16.36 8.01
CA LEU A 83 -1.13 16.21 9.46
C LEU A 83 0.24 16.16 10.15
N ASN A 84 1.29 15.83 9.40
CA ASN A 84 2.65 15.82 9.91
C ASN A 84 3.24 17.24 9.89
N PRO A 85 3.87 17.73 10.98
CA PRO A 85 4.54 19.03 10.97
C PRO A 85 5.67 19.13 9.94
N ASP A 86 6.28 18.02 9.54
CA ASP A 86 7.34 17.95 8.52
C ASP A 86 6.80 17.88 7.08
N TYR A 87 5.51 18.15 6.88
CA TYR A 87 4.86 18.09 5.58
C TYR A 87 5.52 19.03 4.57
N ASN A 88 5.98 18.44 3.47
CA ASN A 88 6.44 19.20 2.31
C ASN A 88 5.73 18.70 1.04
N ARG A 89 5.01 19.60 0.39
CA ARG A 89 4.23 19.31 -0.82
C ARG A 89 5.10 18.72 -1.93
N GLU A 90 6.28 19.28 -2.18
CA GLU A 90 7.17 18.79 -3.25
C GLU A 90 7.72 17.40 -2.96
N LYS A 91 8.07 17.12 -1.69
CA LYS A 91 8.52 15.79 -1.28
C LYS A 91 7.40 14.75 -1.43
N CYS A 92 6.18 15.11 -1.02
CA CYS A 92 5.02 14.24 -1.16
C CYS A 92 4.70 13.93 -2.62
N ASP A 93 4.73 14.96 -3.48
CA ASP A 93 4.44 14.80 -4.91
C ASP A 93 5.44 13.88 -5.60
N LYS A 94 6.74 14.08 -5.32
CA LYS A 94 7.82 13.21 -5.81
C LYS A 94 7.67 11.77 -5.29
N GLN A 95 7.38 11.60 -4.00
CA GLN A 95 7.20 10.29 -3.41
C GLN A 95 6.01 9.55 -4.03
N TYR A 96 4.89 10.24 -4.23
CA TYR A 96 3.70 9.67 -4.86
C TYR A 96 3.94 9.29 -6.32
N THR A 97 4.61 10.17 -7.07
CA THR A 97 5.02 9.88 -8.46
C THR A 97 5.95 8.65 -8.53
N ASN A 98 6.86 8.48 -7.56
CA ASN A 98 7.68 7.28 -7.47
C ASN A 98 6.85 6.03 -7.12
N CYS A 99 5.84 6.16 -6.25
CA CYS A 99 4.91 5.07 -5.93
C CYS A 99 3.95 4.71 -7.09
N LEU A 100 3.74 5.62 -8.05
CA LEU A 100 3.02 5.31 -9.30
C LEU A 100 3.93 4.60 -10.30
N LYS A 101 5.21 4.99 -10.37
CA LYS A 101 6.20 4.38 -11.27
C LYS A 101 6.62 2.99 -10.83
N CYS A 102 6.83 2.80 -9.52
CA CYS A 102 7.11 1.50 -8.93
C CYS A 102 5.80 0.88 -8.45
N ARG A 103 5.46 -0.32 -8.93
CA ARG A 103 4.39 -1.09 -8.28
C ARG A 103 4.93 -1.62 -6.95
N GLY A 104 4.32 -1.19 -5.85
CA GLY A 104 4.73 -1.56 -4.50
C GLY A 104 4.46 -3.04 -4.28
N GLY A 105 5.40 -3.92 -4.62
CA GLY A 105 5.23 -5.37 -4.55
C GLY A 105 4.69 -5.83 -3.19
N GLY A 106 3.38 -6.12 -3.15
CA GLY A 106 2.68 -6.64 -1.96
C GLY A 106 2.11 -5.60 -0.99
N ILE A 107 2.21 -4.29 -1.28
CA ILE A 107 1.61 -3.24 -0.44
C ILE A 107 0.25 -2.87 -1.02
N THR A 108 -0.82 -3.29 -0.35
CA THR A 108 -2.21 -3.04 -0.76
C THR A 108 -2.93 -2.16 0.25
N LEU A 109 -4.18 -1.80 -0.03
CA LEU A 109 -4.99 -1.02 0.91
C LEU A 109 -5.13 -1.66 2.29
N ALA A 110 -5.03 -2.99 2.39
CA ALA A 110 -5.03 -3.69 3.67
C ALA A 110 -3.90 -3.20 4.59
N THR A 111 -2.73 -2.85 4.04
CA THR A 111 -1.60 -2.30 4.80
C THR A 111 -1.95 -0.96 5.44
N LEU A 112 -2.66 -0.09 4.72
CA LEU A 112 -3.13 1.21 5.22
C LEU A 112 -4.11 1.03 6.39
N PHE A 113 -5.09 0.13 6.26
CA PHE A 113 -6.01 -0.19 7.37
C PHE A 113 -5.30 -0.81 8.56
N TRP A 114 -4.30 -1.65 8.33
CA TRP A 114 -3.49 -2.24 9.39
C TRP A 114 -2.68 -1.17 10.12
N ILE A 115 -2.00 -0.26 9.41
CA ILE A 115 -1.28 0.89 9.99
C ILE A 115 -2.25 1.74 10.82
N ALA A 116 -3.39 2.13 10.26
CA ALA A 116 -4.42 2.90 10.96
C ALA A 116 -4.85 2.21 12.27
N LYS A 117 -5.11 0.89 12.22
CA LYS A 117 -5.46 0.10 13.40
C LYS A 117 -4.34 0.09 14.45
N THR A 118 -3.09 -0.08 14.03
CA THR A 118 -1.91 -0.06 14.91
C THR A 118 -1.76 1.29 15.63
N HIS A 119 -2.07 2.38 14.94
CA HIS A 119 -2.09 3.73 15.50
C HIS A 119 -3.35 4.05 16.33
N GLY A 120 -4.23 3.08 16.58
CA GLY A 120 -5.44 3.26 17.39
C GLY A 120 -6.64 3.85 16.62
N VAL A 121 -6.51 4.04 15.31
CA VAL A 121 -7.61 4.48 14.42
C VAL A 121 -8.47 3.26 14.08
N LEU A 122 -9.40 2.93 14.97
CA LEU A 122 -10.37 1.86 14.77
C LEU A 122 -11.44 2.30 13.75
N ILE A 123 -11.28 1.87 12.50
CA ILE A 123 -12.42 1.81 11.59
C ILE A 123 -13.23 0.57 11.97
N LYS A 124 -14.42 0.81 12.53
CA LYS A 124 -15.40 -0.24 12.76
C LYS A 124 -15.91 -0.68 11.38
N ASN A 125 -15.22 -1.63 10.78
CA ASN A 125 -15.72 -2.33 9.61
C ASN A 125 -16.88 -3.21 10.11
N ARG A 126 -18.12 -2.74 9.94
CA ARG A 126 -19.28 -3.62 10.06
C ARG A 126 -19.32 -4.44 8.77
N ILE A 127 -18.60 -5.56 8.80
CA ILE A 127 -18.96 -6.74 8.00
C ILE A 127 -20.16 -7.42 8.67
#